data_AF-A0ABD1ZYU7-F1
#
_entry.id   AF-A0ABD1ZYU7-F1
#
_cell.length_a   1.000
_cell.length_b   1.000
_cell.length_c   1.000
_cell.angle_alpha   90.00
_cell.angle_beta   90.00
_cell.angle_gamma   90.00
#
_symmetry.space_group_name_H-M   'P 1'
#
loop_
_entity.id
_entity.type
_entity.pdbx_description
1 polymer ?
#
loop_
_entity_poly.entity_id
_entity_poly.type
_entity_poly.pdbx_seq_one_letter_code
_entity_poly.pdbx_strand_id
1 'polypeptide(L)'
;MPLLRKQPFQRLHVSSDFKDDDEVFHCEVTNEIFKDYNEFCERIILCNSLIWSCSITGRTNMTYEEALQCEENAKKSLKEFPMEV
;
A
#
# COMPACT_ATOMS: atom_id res chain seq x y z
N MET A 1 -1.79 5.82 -4.23
CA MET A 1 -1.41 4.93 -3.12
C MET A 1 -2.62 4.87 -2.22
N PRO A 2 -3.02 3.67 -1.77
CA PRO A 2 -4.19 3.50 -0.90
C PRO A 2 -4.17 4.44 0.30
N LEU A 3 -5.36 4.91 0.70
CA LEU A 3 -5.54 5.76 1.87
C LEU A 3 -5.81 4.89 3.10
N LEU A 4 -5.10 5.15 4.18
CA LEU A 4 -5.36 4.54 5.49
C LEU A 4 -6.35 5.43 6.24
N ARG A 5 -7.56 4.91 6.53
CA ARG A 5 -8.63 5.71 7.19
C ARG A 5 -8.86 7.06 6.49
N LYS A 6 -8.85 7.05 5.15
CA LYS A 6 -9.01 8.24 4.29
C LYS A 6 -7.87 9.27 4.40
N GLN A 7 -6.73 8.93 4.98
CA GLN A 7 -5.53 9.76 5.02
C GLN A 7 -4.43 9.15 4.16
N PRO A 8 -3.52 9.96 3.59
CA PRO A 8 -2.34 9.44 2.89
C PRO A 8 -1.57 8.48 3.80
N PHE A 9 -1.29 7.28 3.28
CA PHE A 9 -0.46 6.32 3.97
C PHE A 9 1.01 6.57 3.63
N GLN A 10 1.85 6.61 4.65
CA GLN A 10 3.28 6.68 4.50
C GLN A 10 3.90 5.35 4.93
N ARG A 11 4.62 4.74 3.99
CA ARG A 11 5.48 3.60 4.24
C ARG A 11 6.59 3.98 5.21
N LEU A 12 7.03 3.03 6.03
CA LEU A 12 8.21 3.23 6.84
C LEU A 12 9.41 3.47 5.92
N HIS A 13 10.17 4.50 6.27
CA HIS A 13 11.46 4.71 5.64
C HIS A 13 12.41 3.65 6.17
N VAL A 14 13.02 2.88 5.27
CA VAL A 14 14.14 2.01 5.62
C VAL A 14 15.23 2.92 6.20
N SER A 15 15.52 2.81 7.50
CA SER A 15 16.53 3.65 8.13
C SER A 15 17.90 3.40 7.47
N SER A 16 18.85 4.32 7.65
CA SER A 16 20.22 4.15 7.12
C SER A 16 21.00 2.99 7.75
N ASP A 17 20.39 2.23 8.69
CA ASP A 17 21.09 1.23 9.50
C ASP A 17 20.99 -0.19 8.91
N PHE A 18 20.38 -0.36 7.74
CA PHE A 18 20.36 -1.63 7.02
C PHE A 18 21.70 -1.84 6.29
N LYS A 19 22.24 -3.05 6.41
CA LYS A 19 23.39 -3.52 5.64
C LYS A 19 22.92 -4.53 4.61
N ASP A 20 23.69 -4.68 3.54
CA ASP A 20 23.34 -5.57 2.42
C ASP A 20 23.12 -7.04 2.84
N ASP A 21 23.83 -7.49 3.88
CA ASP A 21 23.76 -8.86 4.41
C ASP A 21 22.81 -9.03 5.61
N ASP A 22 22.03 -8.01 5.97
CA ASP A 22 21.10 -8.12 7.09
C ASP A 22 19.93 -9.07 6.75
N GLU A 23 19.65 -10.02 7.64
CA GLU A 23 18.41 -10.80 7.57
C GLU A 23 17.22 -9.91 7.94
N VAL A 24 16.19 -9.94 7.10
CA VAL A 24 15.02 -9.08 7.23
C VAL A 24 13.73 -9.83 6.93
N PHE A 25 12.63 -9.35 7.50
CA PHE A 25 11.28 -9.74 7.10
C PHE A 25 10.80 -8.81 5.99
N HIS A 26 10.41 -9.38 4.85
CA HIS A 26 9.92 -8.63 3.69
C HIS A 26 8.39 -8.67 3.60
N CYS A 27 7.76 -7.50 3.62
CA CYS A 27 6.34 -7.35 3.32
C CYS A 27 6.16 -7.10 1.82
N GLU A 28 5.92 -8.16 1.06
CA GLU A 28 5.78 -8.12 -0.40
C GLU A 28 4.76 -7.08 -0.88
N VAL A 29 3.59 -7.03 -0.25
CA VAL A 29 2.46 -6.16 -0.63
C VAL A 29 2.82 -4.65 -0.56
N THR A 30 3.62 -4.25 0.42
CA THR A 30 4.06 -2.84 0.58
C THR A 30 5.48 -2.61 0.09
N ASN A 31 6.19 -3.68 -0.24
CA ASN A 31 7.61 -3.72 -0.55
C ASN A 31 8.47 -3.02 0.53
N GLU A 32 8.18 -3.32 1.79
CA GLU A 32 8.94 -2.82 2.95
C GLU A 32 9.69 -3.97 3.63
N ILE A 33 10.81 -3.64 4.24
CA ILE A 33 11.64 -4.58 4.99
C ILE A 33 11.70 -4.17 6.46
N PHE A 34 11.77 -5.16 7.35
CA PHE A 34 11.73 -4.98 8.80
C PHE A 34 12.79 -5.86 9.45
N LYS A 35 13.46 -5.35 10.50
CA LYS A 35 14.35 -6.17 11.34
C LYS A 35 13.59 -6.84 12.49
N ASP A 36 12.59 -6.14 13.03
CA ASP A 36 11.76 -6.66 14.10
C ASP A 36 10.53 -7.41 13.55
N TYR A 37 10.28 -8.59 14.12
CA TYR A 37 9.16 -9.43 13.72
C TYR A 37 7.80 -8.82 14.09
N ASN A 38 7.70 -8.14 15.24
CA ASN A 38 6.43 -7.55 15.66
C ASN A 38 6.04 -6.38 14.74
N GLU A 39 7.00 -5.52 14.37
CA GLU A 39 6.76 -4.44 13.39
C GLU A 39 6.27 -5.00 12.04
N PHE A 40 6.89 -6.09 11.57
CA PHE A 40 6.45 -6.80 10.38
C PHE A 40 5.02 -7.36 10.54
N CYS A 41 4.73 -8.03 11.66
CA CYS A 41 3.39 -8.57 11.93
C CYS A 41 2.31 -7.49 12.01
N GLU A 42 2.59 -6.38 12.70
CA GLU A 42 1.71 -5.22 12.75
C GLU A 42 1.42 -4.69 11.34
N ARG A 43 2.43 -4.66 10.47
CA ARG A 43 2.23 -4.29 9.08
C ARG A 43 1.30 -5.25 8.34
N ILE A 44 1.53 -6.55 8.47
CA ILE A 44 0.70 -7.56 7.80
C ILE A 44 -0.75 -7.44 8.26
N ILE A 45 -0.99 -7.27 9.56
CA ILE A 45 -2.33 -7.05 10.11
C ILE A 45 -2.96 -5.77 9.56
N LEU A 46 -2.19 -4.67 9.49
CA LEU A 46 -2.66 -3.41 8.94
C LEU A 46 -3.07 -3.54 7.47
N CYS A 47 -2.24 -4.17 6.64
CA CYS A 47 -2.50 -4.39 5.22
C CYS A 47 -3.77 -5.22 4.97
N ASN A 48 -4.02 -6.23 5.81
CA ASN A 48 -5.17 -7.13 5.71
C ASN A 48 -6.45 -6.60 6.37
N SER A 49 -6.38 -5.47 7.09
CA SER A 49 -7.55 -4.86 7.73
C SER A 49 -8.42 -4.10 6.72
N LEU A 50 -9.74 -4.16 6.86
CA LEU A 50 -10.71 -3.47 5.97
C LEU A 50 -10.85 -1.97 6.26
N ILE A 51 -9.74 -1.26 6.41
CA ILE A 51 -9.70 0.17 6.78
C ILE A 51 -9.11 1.05 5.66
N TRP A 52 -8.80 0.45 4.52
CA TRP A 52 -8.22 1.15 3.38
C TRP A 52 -9.30 1.72 2.47
N SER A 53 -8.90 2.68 1.66
CA SER A 53 -9.74 3.30 0.64
C SER A 53 -8.93 3.60 -0.61
N CYS A 54 -9.57 3.48 -1.78
CA CYS A 54 -8.99 3.87 -3.05
C CYS A 54 -8.89 5.39 -3.14
N SER A 55 -7.69 5.94 -3.36
CA SER A 55 -7.49 7.39 -3.46
C SER A 55 -8.13 8.03 -4.70
N ILE A 56 -8.45 7.24 -5.73
CA ILE A 56 -9.00 7.74 -7.00
C ILE A 56 -10.53 7.69 -7.00
N THR A 57 -11.09 6.56 -6.62
CA THR A 57 -12.55 6.34 -6.68
C THR A 57 -13.26 6.66 -5.37
N GLY A 58 -12.52 6.81 -4.27
CA GLY A 58 -13.07 7.04 -2.94
C GLY A 58 -13.74 5.82 -2.29
N ARG A 59 -13.78 4.65 -2.95
CA ARG A 59 -14.32 3.41 -2.37
C ARG A 59 -13.55 3.02 -1.10
N THR A 60 -14.28 2.57 -0.09
CA THR A 60 -13.77 2.28 1.27
C THR A 60 -13.97 0.81 1.65
N ASN A 61 -13.55 0.43 2.87
CA ASN A 61 -13.72 -0.91 3.44
C ASN A 61 -13.00 -1.99 2.61
N MET A 62 -11.76 -1.70 2.25
CA MET A 62 -10.88 -2.55 1.46
C MET A 62 -9.65 -2.93 2.29
N THR A 63 -9.00 -4.02 1.92
CA THR A 63 -7.60 -4.27 2.27
C THR A 63 -6.68 -3.35 1.46
N TYR A 64 -5.39 -3.30 1.81
CA TYR A 64 -4.42 -2.50 1.06
C TYR A 64 -4.33 -2.95 -0.41
N GLU A 65 -4.28 -4.26 -0.65
CA GLU A 65 -4.14 -4.84 -2.00
C GLU A 65 -5.38 -4.58 -2.86
N GLU A 66 -6.58 -4.75 -2.30
CA GLU A 66 -7.84 -4.41 -2.98
C GLU A 66 -7.90 -2.93 -3.38
N ALA A 67 -7.51 -2.04 -2.45
CA ALA A 67 -7.47 -0.61 -2.73
C ALA A 67 -6.43 -0.26 -3.80
N LEU A 68 -5.26 -0.94 -3.81
CA LEU A 68 -4.24 -0.76 -4.82
C LEU A 68 -4.75 -1.21 -6.20
N GLN A 69 -5.34 -2.40 -6.29
CA GLN A 69 -5.90 -2.91 -7.54
C GLN A 69 -7.03 -2.01 -8.07
N CYS A 70 -7.86 -1.48 -7.16
CA CYS A 70 -8.89 -0.52 -7.47
C CYS A 70 -8.31 0.78 -8.07
N GLU A 71 -7.20 1.29 -7.54
CA GLU A 71 -6.50 2.45 -8.11
C GLU A 71 -5.94 2.16 -9.50
N GLU A 72 -5.32 1.00 -9.70
CA GLU A 72 -4.78 0.61 -11.01
C GLU A 72 -5.88 0.50 -12.07
N ASN A 73 -7.00 -0.13 -11.73
CA ASN A 73 -8.13 -0.26 -12.65
C ASN A 73 -8.73 1.11 -12.98
N ALA A 74 -8.89 1.98 -11.98
CA ALA A 74 -9.37 3.34 -12.21
C ALA A 74 -8.42 4.13 -13.12
N LYS A 75 -7.10 4.01 -12.93
CA LYS A 75 -6.10 4.64 -13.83
C LYS A 75 -6.19 4.12 -15.26
N LYS A 76 -6.37 2.81 -15.45
CA LYS A 76 -6.53 2.20 -16.78
C LYS A 76 -7.78 2.76 -17.47
N SER A 77 -8.93 2.72 -16.78
CA SER A 77 -10.18 3.26 -17.33
C SER A 77 -10.05 4.74 -17.68
N LEU A 78 -9.40 5.57 -16.85
CA LEU A 78 -9.16 6.99 -17.14
C LEU A 78 -8.32 7.22 -18.40
N LYS A 79 -7.39 6.32 -18.74
CA LYS A 79 -6.58 6.42 -19.97
C LYS A 79 -7.37 6.04 -21.23
N GLU A 80 -8.43 5.25 -21.08
CA GLU A 80 -9.29 4.81 -22.18
C GLU A 80 -10.35 5.85 -22.55
N PHE A 81 -10.54 6.90 -21.75
CA PHE A 81 -11.42 8.02 -22.11
C PHE A 81 -10.82 8.77 -23.31
N PRO A 82 -11.55 8.88 -24.44
CA PRO A 82 -11.16 9.77 -25.51
C PRO A 82 -11.14 11.20 -24.95
N MET A 83 -10.03 11.92 -25.13
CA MET A 83 -10.09 13.38 -25.05
C MET A 83 -10.97 13.83 -26.21
N GLU A 84 -12.12 14.45 -25.90
CA GLU A 84 -12.89 15.15 -26.91
C GLU A 84 -11.96 16.18 -27.59
N VAL A 85 -11.73 15.98 -28.89
CA VAL A 85 -10.99 16.89 -29.78
C VAL A 85 -11.89 18.00 -30.29
#